data_AF-G1KJQ3-F1
#
_entry.id   AF-G1KJQ3-F1
#
_cell.length_a   1.000
_cell.length_b   1.000
_cell.length_c   1.000
_cell.angle_alpha   90.00
_cell.angle_beta   90.00
_cell.angle_gamma   90.00
#
_symmetry.space_group_name_H-M   'P 1'
#
loop_
_entity.id
_entity.type
_entity.pdbx_description
1 polymer ?
#
loop_
_entity_poly.entity_id
_entity_poly.type
_entity_poly.pdbx_seq_one_letter_code
_entity_poly.pdbx_strand_id
1 'polypeptide(L)'
;STSKDNILLLERKRKQRKTEGGKGRLPLDQGHGGLPVKTGDRSFEHGTYQASESHRNLIEPKKLPNPVRESRHHRELHRELLFTQRRGLLPEHKPELQRVLEARRIKQLKQQEENQKPLTDLEEELRKRQQKLDQYEREIVLKGEQDGRPEFILVKESLKKIKLSTETDIRQT
;
A
#
# COMPACT_ATOMS: atom_id res chain seq x y z
N SER A 1 6.93 19.99 16.65
CA SER A 1 6.18 20.85 15.72
C SER A 1 6.02 20.25 14.31
N THR A 2 7.06 19.62 13.74
CA THR A 2 7.16 19.29 12.29
C THR A 2 6.23 18.19 11.73
N SER A 3 5.60 17.35 12.57
CA SER A 3 4.77 16.23 12.09
C SER A 3 3.36 16.68 11.63
N LYS A 4 2.76 17.64 12.34
CA LYS A 4 1.42 18.17 12.02
C LYS A 4 1.44 19.05 10.76
N ASP A 5 2.53 19.78 10.55
CA ASP A 5 2.71 20.68 9.41
C ASP A 5 2.85 19.90 8.09
N ASN A 6 3.50 18.73 8.12
CA ASN A 6 3.61 17.86 6.95
C ASN A 6 2.27 17.26 6.52
N ILE A 7 1.42 16.87 7.47
CA ILE A 7 0.09 16.29 7.18
C ILE A 7 -0.81 17.34 6.52
N LEU A 8 -0.84 18.56 7.08
CA LEU A 8 -1.58 19.69 6.52
C LEU A 8 -1.09 20.08 5.11
N LEU A 9 0.22 19.98 4.86
CA LEU A 9 0.78 20.26 3.53
C LEU A 9 0.38 19.19 2.49
N LEU A 10 0.32 17.91 2.87
CA LEU A 10 -0.14 16.82 2.02
C LEU A 10 -1.65 16.92 1.69
N GLU A 11 -2.47 17.24 2.69
CA GLU A 11 -3.91 17.54 2.53
C GLU A 11 -4.12 18.69 1.53
N ARG A 12 -3.37 19.78 1.69
CA ARG A 12 -3.41 20.96 0.81
C ARG A 12 -3.01 20.62 -0.63
N LYS A 13 -1.97 19.78 -0.82
CA LYS A 13 -1.49 19.33 -2.14
C LYS A 13 -2.46 18.36 -2.82
N ARG A 14 -3.19 17.54 -2.06
CA ARG A 14 -4.27 16.68 -2.57
C ARG A 14 -5.48 17.48 -3.03
N LYS A 15 -5.85 18.55 -2.31
CA LYS A 15 -6.99 19.41 -2.67
C LYS A 15 -6.74 20.21 -3.95
N GLN A 16 -5.50 20.61 -4.22
CA GLN A 16 -5.06 21.28 -5.45
C GLN A 16 -5.16 20.38 -6.70
N ARG A 17 -4.98 19.06 -6.59
CA ARG A 17 -5.17 18.11 -7.72
C ARG A 17 -6.63 17.86 -8.09
N LYS A 18 -7.59 18.38 -7.31
CA LYS A 18 -9.02 18.17 -7.55
C LYS A 18 -9.66 19.28 -8.40
N THR A 19 -8.97 20.40 -8.60
CA THR A 19 -9.47 21.56 -9.37
C THR A 19 -8.83 21.72 -10.74
N GLU A 20 -7.77 20.98 -11.04
CA GLU A 20 -7.12 20.96 -12.36
C GLU A 20 -6.99 19.53 -12.85
N GLY A 21 -7.87 19.10 -13.75
CA GLY A 21 -7.83 17.73 -14.30
C GLY A 21 -9.16 17.16 -14.79
N GLY A 22 -10.16 18.00 -15.07
CA GLY A 22 -11.30 17.59 -15.88
C GLY A 22 -10.93 17.61 -17.37
N LYS A 23 -10.41 16.48 -17.89
CA LYS A 23 -10.52 16.02 -19.29
C LYS A 23 -9.78 14.68 -19.43
N GLY A 24 -10.56 13.60 -19.47
CA GLY A 24 -10.03 12.24 -19.60
C GLY A 24 -11.11 11.19 -19.34
N ARG A 25 -12.25 11.32 -20.02
CA ARG A 25 -13.32 10.33 -20.04
C ARG A 25 -12.92 9.21 -20.99
N LEU A 26 -12.96 7.96 -20.56
CA LEU A 26 -13.55 6.86 -21.33
C LEU A 26 -14.25 5.88 -20.36
N PRO A 27 -15.47 5.41 -20.71
CA PRO A 27 -16.26 4.52 -19.86
C PRO A 27 -15.93 3.04 -20.10
N LEU A 28 -16.26 2.24 -19.07
CA LEU A 28 -16.75 0.86 -19.06
C LEU A 28 -16.28 -0.11 -20.15
N ASP A 29 -15.62 -1.20 -19.72
CA ASP A 29 -15.82 -2.50 -20.37
C ASP A 29 -16.06 -3.55 -19.28
N GLN A 30 -17.31 -3.98 -19.16
CA GLN A 30 -17.68 -5.18 -18.40
C GLN A 30 -17.10 -6.35 -19.16
N GLY A 31 -16.35 -7.23 -18.48
CA GLY A 31 -15.64 -8.35 -19.09
C GLY A 31 -16.55 -9.19 -19.99
N HIS A 32 -16.49 -8.94 -21.29
CA HIS A 32 -17.00 -9.82 -22.31
C HIS A 32 -16.12 -11.07 -22.32
N GLY A 33 -16.79 -12.23 -22.30
CA GLY A 33 -16.17 -13.54 -22.28
C GLY A 33 -15.07 -13.66 -23.33
N GLY A 34 -13.98 -14.33 -22.95
CA GLY A 34 -12.88 -14.63 -23.86
C GLY A 34 -13.40 -15.34 -25.10
N LEU A 35 -13.49 -14.60 -26.20
CA LEU A 35 -13.55 -15.19 -27.51
C LEU A 35 -12.26 -16.00 -27.69
N PRO A 36 -12.35 -17.24 -28.20
CA PRO A 36 -11.15 -18.00 -28.50
C PRO A 36 -10.38 -17.20 -29.54
N VAL A 37 -9.10 -16.92 -29.24
CA VAL A 37 -8.13 -16.54 -30.26
C VAL A 37 -8.16 -17.67 -31.28
N LYS A 38 -8.97 -17.49 -32.34
CA LYS A 38 -8.83 -18.24 -33.56
C LYS A 38 -7.40 -17.96 -34.00
N THR A 39 -6.51 -18.92 -33.77
CA THR A 39 -5.25 -19.00 -34.50
C THR A 39 -5.66 -19.18 -35.95
N GLY A 40 -5.90 -18.04 -36.60
CA GLY A 40 -6.12 -17.97 -38.02
C GLY A 40 -4.88 -18.55 -38.65
N ASP A 41 -5.07 -19.69 -39.30
CA ASP A 41 -4.28 -20.12 -40.43
C ASP A 41 -4.34 -18.97 -41.44
N ARG A 42 -3.46 -17.97 -41.29
CA ARG A 42 -3.26 -16.95 -42.31
C ARG A 42 -2.37 -17.58 -43.36
N SER A 43 -2.99 -18.36 -44.24
CA SER A 43 -2.55 -18.41 -45.62
C SER A 43 -2.45 -16.96 -46.10
N PHE A 44 -1.22 -16.47 -46.22
CA PHE A 44 -0.92 -15.16 -46.78
C PHE A 44 -1.40 -15.20 -48.23
N GLU A 45 -2.51 -14.54 -48.52
CA GLU A 45 -3.04 -14.35 -49.87
C GLU A 45 -1.89 -13.86 -50.76
N HIS A 46 -1.43 -14.72 -51.66
CA HIS A 46 -0.47 -14.33 -52.69
C HIS A 46 -1.19 -13.41 -53.66
N GLY A 47 -0.91 -12.11 -53.55
CA GLY A 47 -1.26 -11.14 -54.58
C GLY A 47 -0.71 -11.61 -55.93
N THR A 48 -1.59 -11.80 -56.90
CA THR A 48 -1.27 -12.18 -58.28
C THR A 48 -0.60 -11.02 -59.00
N TYR A 49 0.65 -10.72 -58.63
CA TYR A 49 1.51 -9.92 -59.48
C TYR A 49 2.11 -10.85 -60.52
N GLN A 50 1.87 -10.51 -61.78
CA GLN A 50 2.46 -11.19 -62.93
C GLN A 50 3.97 -11.37 -62.69
N ALA A 51 4.38 -12.61 -62.48
CA ALA A 51 5.78 -12.98 -62.46
C ALA A 51 6.32 -12.77 -63.87
N SER A 52 6.87 -11.58 -64.12
CA SER A 52 7.79 -11.39 -65.22
C SER A 52 8.86 -12.49 -65.14
N GLU A 53 9.27 -12.99 -66.29
CA GLU A 53 10.15 -14.13 -66.51
C GLU A 53 11.48 -14.07 -65.71
N SER A 54 11.78 -12.93 -65.10
CA SER A 54 12.90 -12.67 -64.19
C SER A 54 12.77 -13.28 -62.78
N HIS A 55 11.60 -13.75 -62.34
CA HIS A 55 11.45 -14.43 -61.05
C HIS A 55 11.66 -15.96 -61.10
N ARG A 56 11.64 -16.58 -62.30
CA ARG A 56 11.85 -18.04 -62.43
C ARG A 56 13.27 -18.50 -62.09
N ASN A 57 14.24 -17.58 -62.03
CA ASN A 57 15.65 -17.89 -61.78
C ASN A 57 16.14 -17.44 -60.38
N LEU A 58 15.24 -16.99 -59.49
CA LEU A 58 15.61 -16.59 -58.13
C LEU A 58 15.49 -17.79 -57.19
N ILE A 59 16.56 -18.09 -56.46
CA ILE A 59 16.51 -19.07 -55.37
C ILE A 59 15.66 -18.47 -54.25
N GLU A 60 14.45 -18.99 -54.07
CA GLU A 60 13.60 -18.58 -52.96
C GLU A 60 14.24 -19.01 -51.62
N PRO A 61 14.38 -18.10 -50.64
CA PRO A 61 14.87 -18.48 -49.32
C PRO A 61 13.87 -19.44 -48.68
N LYS A 62 14.27 -20.72 -48.57
CA LYS A 62 13.48 -21.74 -47.88
C LYS A 62 13.37 -21.38 -46.41
N LYS A 63 12.14 -21.26 -45.90
CA LYS A 63 11.89 -21.12 -44.46
C LYS A 63 12.44 -22.36 -43.78
N LEU A 64 13.52 -22.19 -43.00
CA LEU A 64 14.08 -23.28 -42.23
C LEU A 64 13.02 -23.76 -41.22
N PRO A 65 12.77 -25.08 -41.14
CA PRO A 65 11.82 -25.62 -40.19
C PRO A 65 12.29 -25.29 -38.78
N ASN A 66 11.42 -24.64 -37.99
CA ASN A 66 11.74 -24.29 -36.62
C ASN A 66 11.55 -25.54 -35.75
N PRO A 67 12.62 -26.17 -35.23
CA PRO A 67 12.53 -27.46 -34.55
C PRO A 67 11.59 -27.42 -33.32
N VAL A 68 11.46 -26.26 -32.68
CA VAL A 68 10.57 -26.01 -31.54
C VAL A 68 9.09 -25.99 -31.96
N ARG A 69 8.80 -25.51 -33.17
CA ARG A 69 7.44 -25.43 -33.72
C ARG A 69 7.02 -26.69 -34.46
N GLU A 70 7.94 -27.39 -35.10
CA GLU A 70 7.67 -28.66 -35.79
C GLU A 70 7.38 -29.78 -34.79
N SER A 71 8.13 -29.84 -33.68
CA SER A 71 7.87 -30.84 -32.64
C SER A 71 6.52 -30.62 -31.96
N ARG A 72 5.56 -31.53 -32.23
CA ARG A 72 4.26 -31.54 -31.55
C ARG A 72 4.42 -31.71 -30.05
N HIS A 73 5.27 -32.65 -29.63
CA HIS A 73 5.50 -32.96 -28.23
C HIS A 73 6.01 -31.75 -27.45
N HIS A 74 6.95 -30.98 -28.02
CA HIS A 74 7.46 -29.77 -27.37
C HIS A 74 6.36 -28.72 -27.14
N ARG A 75 5.52 -28.49 -28.16
CA ARG A 75 4.40 -27.54 -28.05
C ARG A 75 3.36 -28.00 -27.04
N GLU A 76 3.07 -29.29 -26.99
CA GLU A 76 2.12 -29.90 -26.06
C GLU A 76 2.60 -29.77 -24.62
N LEU A 77 3.87 -30.10 -24.36
CA LEU A 77 4.52 -29.89 -23.06
C LEU A 77 4.50 -28.41 -22.63
N HIS A 78 4.82 -27.48 -23.53
CA HIS A 78 4.78 -26.05 -23.22
C HIS A 78 3.38 -25.59 -22.82
N ARG A 79 2.34 -26.07 -23.52
CA ARG A 79 0.94 -25.79 -23.18
C ARG A 79 0.58 -26.35 -21.81
N GLU A 80 0.98 -27.58 -21.52
CA GLU A 80 0.73 -28.24 -20.23
C GLU A 80 1.43 -27.49 -19.08
N LEU A 81 2.70 -27.11 -19.24
CA LEU A 81 3.45 -26.34 -18.24
C LEU A 81 2.81 -24.99 -17.93
N LEU A 82 2.40 -24.24 -18.96
CA LEU A 82 1.69 -22.98 -18.76
C LEU A 82 0.32 -23.19 -18.11
N PHE A 83 -0.35 -24.29 -18.43
CA PHE A 83 -1.66 -24.62 -17.87
C PHE A 83 -1.57 -24.99 -16.39
N THR A 84 -0.61 -25.84 -16.00
CA THR A 84 -0.40 -26.26 -14.60
C THR A 84 0.03 -25.09 -13.73
N GLN A 85 0.90 -24.20 -14.23
CA GLN A 85 1.32 -22.99 -13.53
C GLN A 85 0.17 -21.99 -13.36
N ARG A 86 -0.62 -21.74 -14.41
CA ARG A 86 -1.81 -20.86 -14.30
C ARG A 86 -2.87 -21.40 -13.34
N ARG A 87 -3.00 -22.72 -13.25
CA ARG A 87 -3.94 -23.38 -12.33
C ARG A 87 -3.39 -23.61 -10.92
N GLY A 88 -2.11 -23.29 -10.66
CA GLY A 88 -1.47 -23.50 -9.37
C GLY A 88 -1.48 -24.97 -8.91
N LEU A 89 -1.51 -25.91 -9.87
CA LEU A 89 -1.55 -27.36 -9.59
C LEU A 89 -0.18 -27.93 -9.24
N LEU A 90 0.90 -27.23 -9.58
CA LEU A 90 2.25 -27.60 -9.21
C LEU A 90 2.55 -27.04 -7.80
N PRO A 91 3.26 -27.76 -6.91
CA PRO A 91 3.78 -27.19 -5.68
C PRO A 91 4.69 -26.00 -6.01
N GLU A 92 4.11 -24.81 -5.89
CA GLU A 92 4.62 -23.54 -6.35
C GLU A 92 5.76 -23.05 -5.44
N HIS A 93 7.01 -23.28 -5.83
CA HIS A 93 7.99 -22.23 -5.53
C HIS A 93 7.73 -21.11 -6.53
N LYS A 94 6.77 -20.24 -6.20
CA LYS A 94 6.59 -18.97 -6.92
C LYS A 94 7.97 -18.36 -7.14
N PRO A 95 8.30 -17.89 -8.35
CA PRO A 95 9.57 -17.21 -8.57
C PRO A 95 9.66 -16.05 -7.56
N GLU A 96 10.86 -15.83 -6.99
CA GLU A 96 11.09 -14.85 -5.92
C GLU A 96 10.42 -13.50 -6.21
N LEU A 97 10.50 -13.04 -7.46
CA LEU A 97 9.89 -11.79 -7.89
C LEU A 97 8.37 -11.76 -7.69
N GLN A 98 7.65 -12.83 -8.04
CA GLN A 98 6.20 -12.89 -7.88
C GLN A 98 5.82 -12.87 -6.39
N ARG A 99 6.54 -13.64 -5.56
CA ARG A 99 6.38 -13.61 -4.10
C ARG A 99 6.60 -12.22 -3.52
N VAL A 100 7.67 -11.53 -3.94
CA VAL A 100 8.01 -10.18 -3.49
C VAL A 100 6.94 -9.17 -3.92
N LEU A 101 6.44 -9.25 -5.15
CA LEU A 101 5.38 -8.36 -5.65
C LEU A 101 4.05 -8.59 -4.91
N GLU A 102 3.65 -9.84 -4.70
CA GLU A 102 2.46 -10.18 -3.91
C GLU A 102 2.59 -9.68 -2.46
N ALA A 103 3.74 -9.94 -1.81
CA ALA A 103 4.00 -9.46 -0.46
C ALA A 103 3.97 -7.93 -0.37
N ARG A 104 4.52 -7.23 -1.36
CA ARG A 104 4.45 -5.76 -1.44
C ARG A 104 3.00 -5.29 -1.59
N ARG A 105 2.19 -5.93 -2.45
CA ARG A 105 0.77 -5.60 -2.64
C ARG A 105 -0.02 -5.78 -1.35
N ILE A 106 0.18 -6.89 -0.64
CA ILE A 106 -0.50 -7.17 0.65
C ILE A 106 -0.10 -6.12 1.70
N LYS A 107 1.19 -5.79 1.83
CA LYS A 107 1.67 -4.77 2.77
C LYS A 107 1.06 -3.39 2.47
N GLN A 108 0.98 -3.00 1.20
CA GLN A 108 0.37 -1.73 0.79
C GLN A 108 -1.12 -1.68 1.13
N LEU A 109 -1.86 -2.76 0.89
CA LEU A 109 -3.28 -2.84 1.24
C LEU A 109 -3.49 -2.76 2.74
N LYS A 110 -2.71 -3.49 3.54
CA LYS A 110 -2.76 -3.42 5.02
C LYS A 110 -2.47 -2.01 5.53
N GLN A 111 -1.44 -1.34 4.99
CA GLN A 111 -1.14 0.05 5.35
C GLN A 111 -2.26 1.00 4.95
N GLN A 112 -2.89 0.82 3.80
CA GLN A 112 -4.05 1.63 3.43
C GLN A 112 -5.23 1.37 4.38
N GLU A 113 -5.48 0.13 4.75
CA GLU A 113 -6.53 -0.24 5.69
C GLU A 113 -6.26 0.34 7.09
N GLU A 114 -5.04 0.24 7.60
CA GLU A 114 -4.64 0.82 8.90
C GLU A 114 -4.74 2.35 8.91
N ASN A 115 -4.37 3.03 7.82
CA ASN A 115 -4.52 4.48 7.71
C ASN A 115 -5.99 4.93 7.57
N GLN A 116 -6.88 4.03 7.14
CA GLN A 116 -8.32 4.29 7.01
C GLN A 116 -9.10 3.80 8.23
N LYS A 117 -8.49 3.01 9.13
CA LYS A 117 -9.13 2.56 10.35
C LYS A 117 -9.31 3.77 11.28
N PRO A 118 -10.52 3.95 11.84
CA PRO A 118 -10.68 4.88 12.94
C PRO A 118 -9.77 4.46 14.09
N LEU A 119 -9.34 5.43 14.91
CA LEU A 119 -8.58 5.14 16.11
C LEU A 119 -9.34 4.11 16.95
N THR A 120 -8.61 3.14 17.50
CA THR A 120 -9.20 2.18 18.41
C THR A 120 -9.66 2.86 19.69
N ASP A 121 -10.70 2.32 20.35
CA ASP A 121 -11.21 2.86 21.63
C ASP A 121 -10.09 3.05 22.67
N LEU A 122 -9.12 2.12 22.68
CA LEU A 122 -7.93 2.20 23.54
C LEU A 122 -7.01 3.37 23.15
N GLU A 123 -6.73 3.57 21.86
CA GLU A 123 -5.94 4.72 21.39
C GLU A 123 -6.61 6.04 21.69
N GLU A 124 -7.95 6.12 21.58
CA GLU A 124 -8.70 7.30 21.97
C GLU A 124 -8.54 7.60 23.46
N GLU A 125 -8.64 6.59 24.32
CA GLU A 125 -8.51 6.77 25.77
C GLU A 125 -7.08 7.16 26.16
N LEU A 126 -6.06 6.56 25.54
CA LEU A 126 -4.67 6.98 25.70
C LEU A 126 -4.47 8.44 25.29
N ARG A 127 -5.07 8.86 24.17
CA ARG A 127 -4.99 10.25 23.71
C ARG A 127 -5.67 11.21 24.69
N LYS A 128 -6.84 10.86 25.23
CA LYS A 128 -7.53 11.65 26.26
C LYS A 128 -6.69 11.77 27.52
N ARG A 129 -6.08 10.67 27.97
CA ARG A 129 -5.19 10.66 29.14
C ARG A 129 -3.97 11.55 28.92
N GLN A 130 -3.33 11.47 27.75
CA GLN A 130 -2.21 12.35 27.41
C GLN A 130 -2.63 13.82 27.42
N GLN A 131 -3.77 14.16 26.83
CA GLN A 131 -4.28 15.54 26.84
C GLN A 131 -4.52 16.07 28.26
N LYS A 132 -5.03 15.24 29.18
CA LYS A 132 -5.19 15.61 30.59
C LYS A 132 -3.85 15.85 31.28
N LEU A 133 -2.85 15.01 31.02
CA LEU A 133 -1.50 15.20 31.57
C LEU A 133 -0.86 16.49 31.05
N ASP A 134 -0.93 16.74 29.73
CA ASP A 134 -0.40 17.98 29.14
C ASP A 134 -1.07 19.24 29.72
N GLN A 135 -2.38 19.18 30.03
CA GLN A 135 -3.09 20.28 30.69
C GLN A 135 -2.59 20.47 32.12
N TYR A 136 -2.48 19.39 32.89
CA TYR A 136 -2.00 19.42 34.26
C TYR A 136 -0.56 19.94 34.35
N GLU A 137 0.33 19.52 33.45
CA GLU A 137 1.69 20.04 33.37
C GLU A 137 1.73 21.54 33.10
N ARG A 138 0.89 22.03 32.17
CA ARG A 138 0.79 23.48 31.90
C ARG A 138 0.27 24.24 33.10
N GLU A 139 -0.72 23.71 33.81
CA GLU A 139 -1.24 24.32 35.04
C GLU A 139 -0.18 24.35 36.15
N ILE A 140 0.62 23.28 36.31
CA ILE A 140 1.74 23.26 37.25
C ILE A 140 2.77 24.32 36.87
N VAL A 141 3.17 24.39 35.61
CA VAL A 141 4.14 25.40 35.14
C VAL A 141 3.61 26.80 35.40
N LEU A 142 2.35 27.07 35.05
CA LEU A 142 1.74 28.39 35.28
C LEU A 142 1.65 28.76 36.76
N LYS A 143 1.33 27.80 37.64
CA LYS A 143 1.32 28.00 39.10
C LYS A 143 2.73 28.18 39.66
N GLY A 144 3.69 27.39 39.22
CA GLY A 144 5.09 27.51 39.62
C GLY A 144 5.72 28.82 39.17
N GLU A 145 5.38 29.29 37.97
CA GLU A 145 5.74 30.63 37.47
C GLU A 145 5.11 31.74 38.32
N GLN A 146 3.85 31.60 38.76
CA GLN A 146 3.22 32.56 39.67
C GLN A 146 3.84 32.57 41.07
N ASP A 147 4.11 31.39 41.63
CA ASP A 147 4.57 31.28 43.02
C ASP A 147 6.07 31.62 43.15
N GLY A 148 6.86 31.55 42.07
CA GLY A 148 8.30 31.87 42.02
C GLY A 148 9.17 31.09 43.02
N ARG A 149 8.55 30.19 43.79
CA ARG A 149 9.09 29.50 44.95
C ARG A 149 9.24 28.03 44.58
N PRO A 150 10.42 27.45 44.78
CA PRO A 150 10.70 26.11 44.28
C PRO A 150 9.82 25.04 44.94
N GLU A 151 9.43 24.01 44.17
CA GLU A 151 8.44 22.99 44.56
C GLU A 151 8.75 22.30 45.89
N PHE A 152 10.03 22.04 46.18
CA PHE A 152 10.42 21.34 47.41
C PHE A 152 9.99 22.11 48.67
N ILE A 153 9.84 23.44 48.58
CA ILE A 153 9.35 24.25 49.69
C ILE A 153 7.83 24.09 49.85
N LEU A 154 7.08 24.05 48.74
CA LEU A 154 5.63 23.82 48.74
C LEU A 154 5.28 22.42 49.26
N VAL A 155 6.04 21.40 48.83
CA VAL A 155 5.92 20.02 49.31
C VAL A 155 6.22 19.95 50.80
N LYS A 156 7.30 20.60 51.28
CA LYS A 156 7.66 20.63 52.70
C LYS A 156 6.58 21.26 53.58
N GLU A 157 5.92 22.32 53.11
CA GLU A 157 4.81 22.95 53.85
C GLU A 157 3.55 22.08 53.87
N SER A 158 3.22 21.44 52.75
CA SER A 158 2.11 20.46 52.67
C SER A 158 2.34 19.30 53.63
N LEU A 159 3.56 18.77 53.68
CA LEU A 159 3.94 17.71 54.63
C LEU A 159 3.86 18.18 56.09
N LYS A 160 4.20 19.43 56.40
CA LYS A 160 4.01 19.99 57.75
C LYS A 160 2.54 20.08 58.14
N LYS A 161 1.66 20.50 57.23
CA LYS A 161 0.22 20.59 57.47
C LYS A 161 -0.39 19.21 57.75
N ILE A 162 0.00 18.19 56.99
CA ILE A 162 -0.45 16.81 57.20
C ILE A 162 0.06 16.27 58.54
N LYS A 163 1.32 16.51 58.89
CA LYS A 163 1.86 16.12 60.21
C LYS A 163 1.10 16.77 61.36
N LEU A 164 0.81 18.05 61.25
CA LEU A 164 0.03 18.78 62.25
C LEU A 164 -1.40 18.26 62.36
N SER A 165 -2.08 17.96 61.24
CA SER A 165 -3.43 17.39 61.29
C SER A 165 -3.44 16.01 61.94
N THR A 166 -2.46 15.15 61.60
CA THR A 166 -2.33 13.85 62.28
C THR A 166 -2.04 14.01 63.76
N GLU A 167 -1.23 15.01 64.16
CA GLU A 167 -0.89 15.24 65.56
C GLU A 167 -2.06 15.87 66.34
N THR A 168 -2.92 16.66 65.69
CA THR A 168 -4.16 17.18 66.31
C THR A 168 -5.24 16.11 66.43
N ASP A 169 -5.35 15.20 65.46
CA ASP A 169 -6.32 14.09 65.52
C ASP A 169 -5.96 13.10 66.63
N ILE A 170 -4.66 12.87 66.88
CA ILE A 170 -4.16 12.01 67.97
C ILE A 170 -4.38 12.63 69.36
N ARG A 171 -4.45 13.97 69.48
CA ARG A 171 -4.65 14.66 70.76
C ARG A 171 -6.12 14.86 71.14
N GLN A 172 -7.07 14.56 70.24
CA GLN A 172 -8.51 14.69 70.47
C GLN A 172 -9.22 13.36 70.79
N THR A 173 -8.51 12.23 70.80
CA THR A 173 -8.98 10.92 71.27
C THR A 173 -8.48 10.62 72.68
#